data_AF-A0A6N7IN26-F1
#
_entry.id   AF-A0A6N7IN26-F1
#
_cell.length_a   1.000
_cell.length_b   1.000
_cell.length_c   1.000
_cell.angle_alpha   90.00
_cell.angle_beta   90.00
_cell.angle_gamma   90.00
#
_symmetry.space_group_name_H-M   'P 1'
#
loop_
_entity.id
_entity.type
_entity.pdbx_description
1 polymer ?
#
loop_
_entity_poly.entity_id
_entity_poly.type
_entity_poly.pdbx_seq_one_letter_code
_entity_poly.pdbx_strand_id
1 'polypeptide(L)'
;MPEKTVRSRPELAEYLNEEERQALSRYSSILTTLITLVWVVFFWGGIQYLDERFFEHRFNPTRHVIVEQDPDTYEIRAWRDAFGRVYTPADPHVKYFPLAVSGLVLLLLGAGVGVHQLLVGHYIMLLLIRSNRLALRKR
;
A
#
# COMPACT_ATOMS: atom_id res chain seq x y z
N MET A 1 16.93 -9.03 36.44
CA MET A 1 17.46 -8.72 35.10
C MET A 1 16.77 -7.44 34.63
N PRO A 2 17.49 -6.34 34.35
CA PRO A 2 16.85 -5.13 33.88
C PRO A 2 16.31 -5.37 32.47
N GLU A 3 14.99 -5.28 32.37
CA GLU A 3 14.20 -5.24 31.15
C GLU A 3 14.81 -4.21 30.20
N LYS A 4 15.42 -4.67 29.11
CA LYS A 4 15.77 -3.81 27.98
C LYS A 4 14.45 -3.38 27.37
N THR A 5 13.84 -2.35 27.93
CA THR A 5 12.81 -1.57 27.29
C THR A 5 13.38 -1.17 25.95
N VAL A 6 12.87 -1.81 24.89
CA VAL A 6 13.06 -1.37 23.52
C VAL A 6 12.35 -0.02 23.46
N ARG A 7 13.05 1.04 23.89
CA ARG A 7 12.58 2.42 23.79
C ARG A 7 12.06 2.59 22.38
N SER A 8 10.82 3.05 22.29
CA SER A 8 10.14 3.15 21.02
C SER A 8 11.02 4.00 20.08
N ARG A 9 11.28 3.48 18.87
CA ARG A 9 12.19 4.11 17.88
C ARG A 9 11.99 5.63 17.66
N PRO A 10 10.80 6.25 17.82
CA PRO A 10 10.66 7.72 17.77
C PRO A 10 11.45 8.48 18.86
N GLU A 11 11.68 7.91 20.04
CA GLU A 11 12.42 8.58 21.14
C GLU A 11 13.90 8.79 20.80
N LEU A 12 14.45 8.01 19.85
CA LEU A 12 15.85 8.12 19.46
C LEU A 12 16.12 9.36 18.60
N ALA A 13 15.09 9.92 17.97
CA ALA A 13 15.20 11.14 17.18
C ALA A 13 15.53 12.37 18.04
N GLU A 14 15.21 12.34 19.33
CA GLU A 14 15.47 13.45 20.25
C GLU A 14 16.97 13.72 20.42
N TYR A 15 17.80 12.67 20.28
CA TYR A 15 19.25 12.74 20.46
C TYR A 15 20.02 13.22 19.23
N LEU A 16 19.33 13.51 18.13
CA LEU A 16 19.92 14.03 16.90
C LEU A 16 20.15 15.54 17.01
N ASN A 17 21.29 16.01 16.51
CA ASN A 17 21.55 17.44 16.36
C ASN A 17 20.74 18.01 15.18
N GLU A 18 20.78 19.33 15.01
CA GLU A 18 19.96 20.00 13.99
C GLU A 18 20.30 19.58 12.56
N GLU A 19 21.58 19.37 12.25
CA GLU A 19 22.03 18.89 10.94
C GLU A 19 21.53 17.46 10.64
N GLU A 20 21.60 16.56 11.63
CA GLU A 20 21.11 15.19 11.55
C GLU A 20 19.59 15.15 11.40
N ARG A 21 18.85 16.06 12.07
CA ARG A 21 17.39 16.21 11.92
C ARG A 21 17.01 16.67 10.52
N GLN A 22 17.75 17.62 9.94
CA GLN A 22 17.52 18.03 8.56
C GLN A 22 17.82 16.91 7.57
N ALA A 23 18.91 16.16 7.78
CA ALA A 23 19.25 15.00 6.96
C ALA A 23 18.18 13.89 7.06
N LEU A 24 17.67 13.63 8.27
CA LEU A 24 16.57 12.69 8.53
C LEU A 24 15.28 13.12 7.82
N SER A 25 14.94 14.42 7.87
CA SER A 25 13.75 14.96 7.19
C SER A 25 13.85 14.75 5.68
N ARG A 26 14.98 15.10 5.06
CA ARG A 26 15.21 14.88 3.62
C ARG A 26 15.14 13.40 3.26
N TYR A 27 15.78 12.53 4.04
CA TYR A 27 15.72 11.08 3.84
C TYR A 27 14.27 10.57 3.93
N SER A 28 13.53 11.00 4.95
CA SER A 28 12.13 10.62 5.15
C SER A 28 11.26 11.06 3.98
N SER A 29 11.43 12.29 3.47
CA SER A 29 10.68 12.77 2.31
C SER A 29 10.98 11.95 1.05
N ILE A 30 12.25 11.71 0.74
CA ILE A 30 12.66 10.89 -0.41
C ILE A 30 12.10 9.48 -0.28
N LEU A 31 12.23 8.89 0.91
CA LEU A 31 11.74 7.55 1.18
C LEU A 31 10.22 7.47 1.01
N THR A 32 9.46 8.44 1.53
CA THR A 32 8.01 8.52 1.32
C THR A 32 7.68 8.54 -0.17
N THR A 33 8.35 9.38 -0.96
CA THR A 33 8.12 9.44 -2.42
C THR A 33 8.40 8.09 -3.09
N LEU A 34 9.52 7.44 -2.75
CA LEU A 34 9.86 6.12 -3.32
C LEU A 34 8.83 5.05 -2.94
N ILE A 35 8.45 5.01 -1.66
CA ILE A 35 7.44 4.08 -1.15
C ILE A 35 6.10 4.30 -1.87
N THR A 36 5.67 5.55 -2.05
CA THR A 36 4.44 5.88 -2.79
C THR A 36 4.50 5.39 -4.23
N LEU A 37 5.59 5.67 -4.96
CA LEU A 37 5.73 5.22 -6.35
C LEU A 37 5.67 3.69 -6.47
N VAL A 38 6.38 2.99 -5.59
CA VAL A 38 6.35 1.52 -5.53
C VAL A 38 4.94 1.02 -5.23
N TRP A 39 4.22 1.65 -4.29
CA TRP A 39 2.85 1.24 -3.97
C TRP A 39 1.84 1.49 -5.08
N VAL A 40 2.01 2.55 -5.89
CA VAL A 40 1.16 2.76 -7.08
C VAL A 40 1.30 1.58 -8.04
N VAL A 41 2.51 1.07 -8.26
CA VAL A 41 2.74 -0.11 -9.11
C VAL A 41 2.10 -1.35 -8.51
N PHE A 42 2.29 -1.60 -7.20
CA PHE A 42 1.66 -2.74 -6.52
C PHE A 42 0.13 -2.65 -6.49
N PHE A 43 -0.43 -1.45 -6.34
CA PHE A 43 -1.86 -1.24 -6.39
C PHE A 43 -2.42 -1.57 -7.76
N TRP A 44 -1.78 -1.07 -8.83
CA TRP A 44 -2.18 -1.37 -10.20
C TRP A 44 -2.11 -2.87 -10.49
N GLY A 45 -0.98 -3.51 -10.18
CA GLY A 45 -0.81 -4.95 -10.33
C GLY A 45 -1.80 -5.76 -9.48
N GLY A 46 -2.06 -5.31 -8.25
CA GLY A 46 -3.02 -5.93 -7.35
C GLY A 46 -4.45 -5.85 -7.86
N ILE A 47 -4.87 -4.72 -8.45
CA ILE A 47 -6.18 -4.59 -9.09
C ILE A 47 -6.33 -5.58 -10.25
N GLN A 48 -5.34 -5.64 -11.14
CA GLN A 48 -5.36 -6.56 -12.29
C GLN A 48 -5.43 -8.02 -11.81
N TYR A 49 -4.63 -8.36 -10.79
CA TYR A 49 -4.62 -9.68 -10.19
C TYR A 49 -5.97 -10.05 -9.54
N LEU A 50 -6.60 -9.11 -8.80
CA LEU A 50 -7.92 -9.32 -8.21
C LEU A 50 -8.98 -9.55 -9.30
N ASP A 51 -8.97 -8.73 -10.35
CA ASP A 51 -9.92 -8.82 -11.46
C ASP A 51 -9.80 -10.14 -12.25
N GLU A 52 -8.56 -10.61 -12.46
CA GLU A 52 -8.31 -11.83 -13.22
C GLU A 52 -8.52 -13.12 -12.42
N ARG A 53 -8.26 -13.12 -11.11
CA ARG A 53 -8.23 -14.36 -10.31
C ARG A 53 -9.39 -14.54 -9.35
N PHE A 54 -9.98 -13.46 -8.86
CA PHE A 54 -11.02 -13.53 -7.83
C PHE A 54 -12.36 -12.97 -8.31
N PHE A 55 -12.34 -12.06 -9.30
CA PHE A 55 -13.52 -11.34 -9.75
C PHE A 55 -13.78 -11.52 -11.24
N GLU A 56 -13.62 -12.75 -11.74
CA GLU A 56 -13.69 -13.11 -13.17
C GLU A 56 -14.98 -12.68 -13.87
N HIS A 57 -16.11 -12.62 -13.15
CA HIS A 57 -17.40 -12.22 -13.69
C HIS A 57 -17.53 -10.72 -13.94
N ARG A 58 -16.60 -9.88 -13.47
CA ARG A 58 -16.66 -8.43 -13.71
C ARG A 58 -16.54 -8.15 -15.21
N PHE A 59 -17.28 -7.15 -15.70
CA PHE A 59 -17.26 -6.81 -17.11
C PHE A 59 -15.83 -6.54 -17.59
N ASN A 60 -15.41 -7.24 -18.64
CA ASN A 60 -14.12 -7.06 -19.28
C ASN A 60 -14.37 -7.07 -20.80
N PRO A 61 -14.10 -5.98 -21.52
CA PRO A 61 -14.43 -5.87 -22.94
C PRO A 61 -13.67 -6.87 -23.83
N THR A 62 -12.59 -7.47 -23.33
CA THR A 62 -11.84 -8.50 -24.07
C THR A 62 -12.43 -9.90 -23.91
N ARG A 63 -13.26 -10.12 -22.87
CA ARG A 63 -13.83 -11.44 -22.52
C ARG A 63 -15.36 -11.49 -22.61
N HIS A 64 -16.02 -10.34 -22.52
CA HIS A 64 -17.46 -10.23 -22.33
C HIS A 64 -18.12 -9.41 -23.43
N VAL A 65 -19.33 -9.84 -23.81
CA VAL A 65 -20.20 -9.12 -24.75
C VAL A 65 -21.35 -8.49 -23.97
N ILE A 66 -21.64 -7.22 -24.23
CA ILE A 66 -22.76 -6.51 -23.61
C ILE A 66 -24.07 -7.13 -24.12
N VAL A 67 -24.96 -7.48 -23.19
CA VAL A 67 -26.28 -8.06 -23.49
C VAL A 67 -27.38 -7.03 -23.29
N GLU A 68 -27.28 -6.26 -22.20
CA GLU A 68 -28.24 -5.23 -21.86
C GLU A 68 -27.49 -3.97 -21.45
N GLN A 69 -27.85 -2.86 -22.08
CA GLN A 69 -27.33 -1.54 -21.80
C GLN A 69 -28.50 -0.56 -21.76
N ASP A 70 -28.47 0.36 -20.80
CA ASP A 70 -29.40 1.47 -20.77
C ASP A 70 -29.16 2.39 -21.98
N PRO A 71 -30.17 2.67 -22.82
CA PRO A 71 -30.00 3.44 -24.04
C PRO A 71 -29.73 4.94 -23.79
N ASP A 72 -30.12 5.46 -22.61
CA ASP A 72 -30.00 6.88 -22.29
C ASP A 72 -28.75 7.16 -21.46
N THR A 73 -28.41 6.28 -20.52
CA THR A 73 -27.25 6.45 -19.62
C THR A 73 -26.02 5.66 -20.04
N TYR A 74 -26.15 4.74 -21.00
CA TYR A 74 -25.11 3.80 -21.41
C TYR A 74 -24.59 2.88 -20.28
N GLU A 75 -25.34 2.75 -19.19
CA GLU A 75 -25.00 1.85 -18.10
C GLU A 75 -25.14 0.38 -18.55
N ILE A 76 -24.09 -0.41 -18.34
CA ILE A 76 -24.10 -1.84 -18.66
C ILE A 76 -24.87 -2.58 -17.56
N ARG A 77 -26.03 -3.13 -17.90
CA ARG A 77 -26.90 -3.86 -16.97
C ARG A 77 -26.67 -5.36 -17.00
N ALA A 78 -26.22 -5.89 -18.14
CA ALA A 78 -25.86 -7.29 -18.25
C ALA A 78 -24.79 -7.54 -19.33
N TRP A 79 -23.94 -8.53 -19.10
CA TRP A 79 -22.94 -8.98 -20.07
C TRP A 79 -22.81 -10.50 -20.04
N ARG A 80 -22.30 -11.07 -21.14
CA ARG A 80 -22.20 -12.51 -21.35
C ARG A 80 -20.78 -12.94 -21.64
N ASP A 81 -20.37 -14.06 -21.08
CA ASP A 81 -19.09 -14.70 -21.36
C ASP A 81 -19.11 -15.58 -22.63
N ALA A 82 -17.95 -16.11 -22.97
CA ALA A 82 -17.79 -17.03 -24.10
C ALA A 82 -18.56 -18.36 -23.93
N PHE A 83 -18.93 -18.73 -22.70
CA PHE A 83 -19.70 -19.94 -22.39
C PHE A 83 -21.22 -19.69 -22.39
N GLY A 84 -21.66 -18.46 -22.65
CA GLY A 84 -23.06 -18.09 -22.71
C GLY A 84 -23.68 -17.72 -21.35
N ARG A 85 -22.90 -17.63 -20.27
CA ARG A 85 -23.36 -17.22 -18.95
C ARG A 85 -23.55 -15.71 -18.90
N VAL A 86 -24.68 -15.27 -18.37
CA VAL A 86 -25.03 -13.85 -18.25
C VAL A 86 -24.81 -13.39 -16.81
N TYR A 87 -24.10 -12.29 -16.67
CA TYR A 87 -23.77 -11.65 -15.40
C TYR A 87 -24.38 -10.26 -15.33
N THR A 88 -24.65 -9.80 -14.12
CA THR A 88 -25.26 -8.48 -13.83
C THR A 88 -24.51 -7.79 -12.69
N PRO A 89 -24.74 -6.50 -12.44
CA PRO A 89 -24.18 -5.79 -11.28
C PRO A 89 -24.53 -6.40 -9.92
N ALA A 90 -25.58 -7.22 -9.85
CA ALA A 90 -25.96 -7.93 -8.63
C ALA A 90 -25.08 -9.16 -8.33
N ASP A 91 -24.26 -9.60 -9.30
CA ASP A 91 -23.34 -10.72 -9.11
C ASP A 91 -22.37 -10.42 -7.95
N PRO A 92 -22.14 -11.38 -7.02
CA PRO A 92 -21.24 -11.19 -5.89
C PRO A 92 -19.84 -10.71 -6.29
N HIS A 93 -19.30 -11.18 -7.42
CA HIS A 93 -17.97 -10.80 -7.87
C HIS A 93 -17.94 -9.30 -8.26
N VAL A 94 -19.02 -8.78 -8.83
CA VAL A 94 -19.12 -7.37 -9.19
C VAL A 94 -19.35 -6.53 -7.95
N LYS A 95 -20.31 -6.96 -7.11
CA LYS A 95 -20.75 -6.24 -5.92
C LYS A 95 -19.66 -6.09 -4.87
N TYR A 96 -18.82 -7.12 -4.68
CA TYR A 96 -17.79 -7.12 -3.64
C TYR A 96 -16.42 -6.63 -4.14
N PHE A 97 -16.23 -6.45 -5.45
CA PHE A 97 -14.98 -5.93 -6.00
C PHE A 97 -14.53 -4.60 -5.36
N PRO A 98 -15.41 -3.57 -5.17
CA PRO A 98 -15.01 -2.33 -4.51
C PRO A 98 -14.51 -2.53 -3.06
N LEU A 99 -15.09 -3.49 -2.33
CA LEU A 99 -14.64 -3.82 -0.98
C LEU A 99 -13.27 -4.49 -0.99
N ALA A 100 -13.01 -5.38 -1.95
CA ALA A 100 -11.70 -6.01 -2.11
C ALA A 100 -10.63 -4.99 -2.51
N VAL A 101 -10.94 -4.05 -3.41
CA VAL A 101 -10.05 -2.92 -3.74
C VAL A 101 -9.77 -2.06 -2.50
N SER A 102 -10.79 -1.76 -1.68
CA SER A 102 -10.61 -1.02 -0.42
C SER A 102 -9.70 -1.77 0.55
N GLY A 103 -9.88 -3.08 0.67
CA GLY A 103 -9.01 -3.96 1.47
C GLY A 103 -7.56 -3.94 0.97
N LEU A 104 -7.35 -3.99 -0.35
CA LEU A 104 -6.02 -3.83 -0.95
C LEU A 104 -5.39 -2.49 -0.58
N VAL A 105 -6.12 -1.37 -0.71
CA VAL A 105 -5.62 -0.04 -0.33
C VAL A 105 -5.18 -0.03 1.15
N LEU A 106 -6.01 -0.55 2.05
CA LEU A 106 -5.68 -0.59 3.48
C LEU A 106 -4.45 -1.44 3.76
N LEU A 107 -4.31 -2.59 3.08
CA LEU A 107 -3.15 -3.46 3.20
C LEU A 107 -1.88 -2.74 2.73
N LEU A 108 -1.90 -2.07 1.59
CA LEU A 108 -0.75 -1.34 1.05
C LEU A 108 -0.39 -0.14 1.93
N LEU A 109 -1.38 0.59 2.46
CA LEU A 109 -1.14 1.68 3.41
C LEU A 109 -0.51 1.17 4.70
N GLY A 110 -1.06 0.12 5.30
CA GLY A 110 -0.52 -0.48 6.52
C GLY A 110 0.91 -0.98 6.33
N ALA A 111 1.17 -1.71 5.24
CA ALA A 111 2.50 -2.17 4.89
C ALA A 111 3.46 -1.00 4.62
N GLY A 112 3.00 0.04 3.92
CA GLY A 112 3.80 1.22 3.60
C GLY A 112 4.23 2.00 4.82
N VAL A 113 3.31 2.24 5.77
CA VAL A 113 3.62 2.88 7.06
C VAL A 113 4.62 2.03 7.83
N GLY A 114 4.41 0.70 7.90
CA GLY A 114 5.33 -0.21 8.58
C GLY A 114 6.75 -0.19 8.00
N VAL A 115 6.87 -0.26 6.67
CA VAL A 115 8.17 -0.19 5.97
C VAL A 115 8.83 1.17 6.19
N HIS A 116 8.09 2.27 6.08
CA HIS A 116 8.60 3.62 6.32
C HIS A 116 9.16 3.77 7.74
N GLN A 117 8.38 3.41 8.75
CA GLN A 117 8.81 3.46 10.15
C GLN A 117 10.04 2.59 10.42
N LEU A 118 10.11 1.41 9.81
CA LEU A 118 11.25 0.51 9.96
C LEU A 118 12.53 1.13 9.39
N LEU A 119 12.46 1.68 8.18
CA LEU A 119 13.61 2.26 7.47
C LEU A 119 14.05 3.60 8.07
N VAL A 120 13.13 4.46 8.47
CA VAL A 120 13.43 5.71 9.19
C VAL A 120 14.09 5.38 10.53
N GLY A 121 13.54 4.43 11.30
CA GLY A 121 14.14 3.99 12.55
C GLY A 121 15.55 3.40 12.37
N HIS A 122 15.76 2.64 11.29
CA HIS A 122 17.08 2.13 10.93
C HIS A 122 18.07 3.25 10.59
N TYR A 123 17.62 4.25 9.84
CA TYR A 123 18.45 5.40 9.47
C TYR A 123 18.84 6.26 10.69
N ILE A 124 17.92 6.48 11.64
CA ILE A 124 18.23 7.15 12.92
C ILE A 124 19.34 6.38 13.67
N MET A 125 19.25 5.05 13.73
CA MET A 125 20.26 4.22 14.37
C MET A 125 21.64 4.37 13.71
N LEU A 126 21.70 4.41 12.38
CA LEU A 126 22.93 4.63 11.63
C LEU A 126 23.55 6.01 11.92
N LEU A 127 22.74 7.07 12.00
CA LEU A 127 23.22 8.41 12.35
C LEU A 127 23.83 8.45 13.76
N LEU A 128 23.16 7.84 14.74
CA LEU A 128 23.64 7.78 16.13
C LEU A 128 24.93 6.95 16.29
N ILE A 129 25.09 5.89 15.50
CA ILE A 129 26.33 5.10 15.47
C ILE A 129 27.46 5.94 14.87
N ARG A 130 27.20 6.59 13.73
CA ARG A 130 28.19 7.44 13.05
C ARG A 130 28.68 8.58 13.94
N SER A 131 27.80 9.17 14.76
CA SER A 131 28.16 10.27 15.66
C SER A 131 28.80 9.82 16.98
N ASN A 132 29.10 8.51 17.17
CA ASN A 132 29.66 7.92 18.40
C ASN A 132 28.86 8.20 19.69
N ARG A 133 27.63 8.74 19.59
CA ARG A 133 26.79 9.07 20.75
C ARG A 133 26.22 7.83 21.43
N LEU A 134 26.18 6.70 20.74
CA LEU A 134 25.88 5.39 21.34
C LEU A 134 27.05 4.80 22.14
N ALA A 135 28.29 5.19 21.85
CA ALA A 135 29.50 4.71 22.53
C ALA A 135 29.87 5.53 23.79
N LEU A 136 29.54 6.83 23.79
CA LEU A 136 29.77 7.75 24.92
C LEU A 136 28.95 7.42 26.19
N ARG A 137 28.04 6.45 26.13
CA ARG A 137 27.21 6.00 27.27
C ARG A 137 27.80 4.81 28.04
N LYS A 138 28.87 4.17 27.55
CA LYS A 138 29.51 3.01 28.20
C LYS A 138 30.71 3.38 29.09
N ARG A 139 31.02 4.67 29.26
CA ARG A 139 31.98 5.20 30.24
C ARG A 139 31.24 6.09 31.21
#